data_AF-A0A0P0SEX6-F1
#
_entry.id   AF-A0A0P0SEX6-F1
#
_cell.length_a   1.000
_cell.length_b   1.000
_cell.length_c   1.000
_cell.angle_alpha   90.00
_cell.angle_beta   90.00
_cell.angle_gamma   90.00
#
_symmetry.space_group_name_H-M   'P 1'
#
loop_
_entity.id
_entity.type
_entity.pdbx_description
1 polymer ?
#
loop_
_entity_poly.entity_id
_entity_poly.type
_entity_poly.pdbx_seq_one_letter_code
_entity_poly.pdbx_strand_id
1 'polypeptide(L)'
;MERTRPDDEGHAGDGDAPDARRDGTAEGSAPSRGPVGESAPPTVTPSQSMVPPERAAALPWWEQAGTGGASATGRTVPAGAADGPPDTGGLPPGPDTDGPSAGPAPRRRRARALVIVLVALLLATAATVAWLQWPPSTPDAVAEAAADVRGWDGVTYRARLTQPGTGPVDVELTSDGSGDVYGTLTRPGGGRAEYARVSGTEVLKGASDWWRPEKDGAVKASRLSGYWVTPPAAVTAWLAPAVPPSVTGLAGDLTGAGGAPPAYAEPGEREIDGAPGRVVSWPGREIVLSGGPEPRLLSVVPAGSPDPTGIRAARPAPGAVGAVGRGPDRVSDARSYDSLLYAPGAVDPVTRQLPDCFTPQCPTPFELVNSGGFEARGTAVLVVDGTESGRVPFRLAAGARRGFELSFANRAIQQGRDRVDVSYRIRIDPLP
;
A
#
# COMPACT_ATOMS: atom_id res chain seq x y z
N MET A 1 -59.03 20.86 -34.16
CA MET A 1 -57.99 20.70 -35.20
C MET A 1 -57.02 19.66 -34.69
N GLU A 2 -57.32 18.36 -34.68
CA GLU A 2 -57.81 17.46 -35.74
C GLU A 2 -56.65 16.81 -36.52
N ARG A 3 -56.48 15.50 -36.25
CA ARG A 3 -56.03 14.39 -37.13
C ARG A 3 -54.55 14.41 -37.60
N THR A 4 -53.83 13.28 -37.73
CA THR A 4 -54.24 11.90 -38.04
C THR A 4 -53.08 10.92 -37.76
N ARG A 5 -53.43 9.74 -37.24
CA ARG A 5 -52.72 8.45 -37.47
C ARG A 5 -53.06 7.95 -38.89
N PRO A 6 -52.29 7.01 -39.47
CA PRO A 6 -52.90 5.69 -39.64
C PRO A 6 -51.94 4.51 -39.42
N ASP A 7 -52.61 3.37 -39.26
CA ASP A 7 -52.16 2.00 -39.01
C ASP A 7 -51.76 1.25 -40.30
N ASP A 8 -51.03 0.14 -40.14
CA ASP A 8 -51.15 -1.16 -40.86
C ASP A 8 -50.05 -2.10 -40.30
N GLU A 9 -50.34 -3.15 -39.52
CA GLU A 9 -50.92 -4.47 -39.85
C GLU A 9 -50.01 -5.42 -40.67
N GLY A 10 -49.79 -6.64 -40.15
CA GLY A 10 -49.53 -7.80 -41.03
C GLY A 10 -48.64 -8.94 -40.52
N HIS A 11 -49.28 -9.97 -39.93
CA HIS A 11 -48.97 -11.42 -39.99
C HIS A 11 -47.78 -11.99 -39.18
N ALA A 12 -47.76 -13.26 -38.75
CA ALA A 12 -48.69 -14.35 -38.41
C ALA A 12 -47.78 -15.58 -38.20
N GLY A 13 -48.04 -16.46 -37.23
CA GLY A 13 -47.26 -17.68 -37.09
C GLY A 13 -47.60 -18.51 -35.85
N ASP A 14 -48.78 -19.12 -35.88
CA ASP A 14 -49.15 -20.27 -35.04
C ASP A 14 -48.33 -21.52 -35.42
N GLY A 15 -48.07 -22.37 -34.43
CA GLY A 15 -47.44 -23.67 -34.61
C GLY A 15 -47.73 -24.58 -33.42
N ASP A 16 -48.77 -25.39 -33.59
CA ASP A 16 -49.33 -26.37 -32.66
C ASP A 16 -48.37 -27.47 -32.18
N ALA A 17 -48.74 -28.03 -31.03
CA ALA A 17 -48.23 -29.25 -30.39
C ALA A 17 -48.47 -30.52 -31.22
N PRO A 18 -47.94 -31.67 -30.75
CA PRO A 18 -48.89 -32.63 -30.18
C PRO A 18 -48.44 -33.40 -28.93
N ASP A 19 -49.48 -33.85 -28.23
CA ASP A 19 -49.59 -34.82 -27.13
C ASP A 19 -48.80 -36.13 -27.31
N ALA A 20 -48.38 -36.70 -26.17
CA ALA A 20 -48.46 -38.14 -25.93
C ALA A 20 -48.65 -38.46 -24.43
N ARG A 21 -49.87 -38.91 -24.12
CA ARG A 21 -50.26 -39.62 -22.90
C ARG A 21 -49.46 -40.91 -22.68
N ARG A 22 -49.23 -41.28 -21.42
CA ARG A 22 -49.57 -42.64 -20.94
C ARG A 22 -49.72 -42.73 -19.42
N ASP A 23 -50.78 -43.43 -19.05
CA ASP A 23 -51.34 -43.73 -17.73
C ASP A 23 -50.46 -44.62 -16.83
N GLY A 24 -50.78 -44.63 -15.53
CA GLY A 24 -50.34 -45.68 -14.61
C GLY A 24 -50.68 -45.43 -13.13
N THR A 25 -51.95 -45.57 -12.76
CA THR A 25 -52.46 -45.73 -11.39
C THR A 25 -51.92 -46.98 -10.69
N ALA A 26 -51.62 -46.90 -9.39
CA ALA A 26 -51.88 -47.98 -8.43
C ALA A 26 -51.89 -47.46 -6.97
N GLU A 27 -52.98 -47.81 -6.28
CA GLU A 27 -53.22 -47.69 -4.85
C GLU A 27 -52.29 -48.59 -4.02
N GLY A 28 -52.06 -48.24 -2.76
CA GLY A 28 -51.35 -49.11 -1.82
C GLY A 28 -51.37 -48.59 -0.39
N SER A 29 -52.23 -49.19 0.43
CA SER A 29 -52.54 -48.90 1.83
C SER A 29 -51.36 -48.86 2.80
N ALA A 30 -51.57 -48.13 3.91
CA ALA A 30 -50.76 -48.11 5.13
C ALA A 30 -50.55 -49.49 5.78
N PRO A 31 -49.57 -49.60 6.70
CA PRO A 31 -50.01 -49.77 8.10
C PRO A 31 -49.22 -48.93 9.12
N SER A 32 -49.93 -48.61 10.20
CA SER A 32 -49.47 -47.97 11.43
C SER A 32 -48.39 -48.77 12.19
N ARG A 33 -47.38 -48.06 12.73
CA ARG A 33 -46.69 -48.38 14.00
C ARG A 33 -46.35 -47.07 14.72
N GLY A 34 -46.70 -47.01 16.01
CA GLY A 34 -46.43 -45.90 16.92
C GLY A 34 -44.99 -45.85 17.46
N PRO A 35 -44.78 -45.21 18.63
CA PRO A 35 -43.98 -43.98 18.76
C PRO A 35 -42.51 -44.25 19.10
N VAL A 36 -41.62 -43.38 18.62
CA VAL A 36 -40.20 -43.39 18.99
C VAL A 36 -39.85 -42.10 19.73
N GLY A 37 -39.64 -42.26 21.03
CA GLY A 37 -38.57 -41.65 21.84
C GLY A 37 -38.18 -40.20 21.56
N GLU A 38 -38.71 -39.32 22.39
CA GLU A 38 -38.18 -38.01 22.72
C GLU A 38 -36.73 -38.14 23.21
N SER A 39 -35.76 -37.74 22.38
CA SER A 39 -34.36 -37.59 22.77
C SER A 39 -34.08 -36.12 23.02
N ALA A 40 -33.89 -35.78 24.30
CA ALA A 40 -33.46 -34.46 24.75
C ALA A 40 -32.13 -34.05 24.08
N PRO A 41 -31.94 -32.76 23.75
CA PRO A 41 -30.65 -32.26 23.30
C PRO A 41 -29.63 -32.29 24.46
N PRO A 42 -28.35 -32.59 24.19
CA PRO A 42 -27.34 -32.62 25.24
C PRO A 42 -27.06 -31.22 25.79
N THR A 43 -27.18 -31.12 27.12
CA THR A 43 -26.68 -30.02 27.95
C THR A 43 -25.17 -29.86 27.75
N VAL A 44 -24.74 -28.75 27.17
CA VAL A 44 -23.33 -28.33 27.15
C VAL A 44 -23.07 -27.54 28.44
N THR A 45 -22.33 -28.15 29.36
CA THR A 45 -21.78 -27.48 30.55
C THR A 45 -20.66 -26.53 30.11
N PRO A 46 -20.68 -25.24 30.52
CA PRO A 46 -19.57 -24.33 30.28
C PRO A 46 -18.45 -24.59 31.29
N SER A 47 -17.35 -25.19 30.84
CA SER A 47 -16.09 -25.17 31.59
C SER A 47 -15.47 -23.78 31.46
N GLN A 48 -15.52 -23.03 32.57
CA GLN A 48 -14.74 -21.81 32.76
C GLN A 48 -13.31 -22.16 33.20
N SER A 49 -12.37 -21.32 32.72
CA SER A 49 -11.17 -20.86 33.42
C SER A 49 -10.05 -21.87 33.68
N MET A 50 -8.77 -21.53 33.63
CA MET A 50 -7.99 -20.35 33.29
C MET A 50 -6.56 -20.90 33.27
N VAL A 51 -5.80 -20.73 32.19
CA VAL A 51 -4.34 -20.83 32.24
C VAL A 51 -3.80 -19.61 31.49
N PRO A 52 -3.02 -18.73 32.15
CA PRO A 52 -2.56 -17.49 31.56
C PRO A 52 -1.34 -17.74 30.65
N PRO A 53 -1.19 -17.05 29.52
CA PRO A 53 0.13 -16.87 28.93
C PRO A 53 0.85 -15.73 29.66
N GLU A 54 1.67 -16.10 30.64
CA GLU A 54 2.78 -15.26 31.04
C GLU A 54 3.81 -15.17 29.90
N ARG A 55 4.35 -13.95 29.71
CA ARG A 55 5.60 -13.61 29.01
C ARG A 55 5.59 -13.68 27.48
N ALA A 56 4.83 -12.78 26.87
CA ALA A 56 5.38 -12.05 25.72
C ALA A 56 6.22 -10.90 26.28
N ALA A 57 7.54 -10.95 26.04
CA ALA A 57 8.47 -9.90 26.42
C ALA A 57 8.02 -8.58 25.80
N ALA A 58 7.56 -7.67 26.66
CA ALA A 58 7.52 -6.26 26.36
C ALA A 58 8.97 -5.81 26.09
N LEU A 59 9.28 -5.50 24.83
CA LEU A 59 10.44 -4.69 24.49
C LEU A 59 10.10 -3.26 24.90
N PRO A 60 10.83 -2.65 25.85
CA PRO A 60 10.50 -1.30 26.25
C PRO A 60 11.46 -0.30 25.59
N TRP A 61 10.91 0.89 25.40
CA TRP A 61 11.50 2.18 25.81
C TRP A 61 12.84 2.59 25.19
N TRP A 62 12.78 3.19 24.01
CA TRP A 62 13.62 4.34 23.71
C TRP A 62 13.09 5.50 24.56
N GLU A 63 13.83 5.99 25.56
CA GLU A 63 13.80 7.40 25.99
C GLU A 63 14.85 7.76 27.07
N GLN A 64 15.57 8.85 26.81
CA GLN A 64 16.10 9.88 27.72
C GLN A 64 17.40 9.68 28.53
N ALA A 65 18.48 10.31 28.03
CA ALA A 65 19.22 11.45 28.63
C ALA A 65 20.59 11.63 27.90
N GLY A 66 21.08 12.81 27.53
CA GLY A 66 20.68 14.17 27.90
C GLY A 66 21.28 15.25 26.99
N THR A 67 20.75 16.45 27.22
CA THR A 67 21.02 17.74 26.61
C THR A 67 22.27 18.44 27.18
N GLY A 68 22.86 19.33 26.38
CA GLY A 68 23.89 20.32 26.75
C GLY A 68 25.26 19.97 26.16
N GLY A 69 26.03 20.83 25.50
CA GLY A 69 26.00 22.28 25.29
C GLY A 69 27.44 22.72 24.99
N ALA A 70 27.64 23.49 23.92
CA ALA A 70 28.77 24.39 23.59
C ALA A 70 30.23 24.02 23.96
N SER A 71 31.14 24.06 22.98
CA SER A 71 32.07 25.21 22.80
C SER A 71 33.15 24.97 21.73
N ALA A 72 33.58 26.09 21.15
CA ALA A 72 34.48 26.30 20.04
C ALA A 72 35.94 25.86 20.25
N THR A 73 36.62 25.61 19.12
CA THR A 73 37.96 26.12 18.71
C THR A 73 38.30 25.41 17.39
N GLY A 74 38.76 25.99 16.30
CA GLY A 74 39.27 27.32 16.01
C GLY A 74 40.57 27.18 15.19
N ARG A 75 40.52 27.55 13.90
CA ARG A 75 41.65 28.03 13.04
C ARG A 75 42.79 27.01 12.73
N THR A 76 43.52 27.06 11.62
CA THR A 76 43.80 28.11 10.63
C THR A 76 44.37 27.48 9.34
N VAL A 77 44.03 28.07 8.20
CA VAL A 77 44.80 28.04 6.93
C VAL A 77 46.03 28.97 7.08
N PRO A 78 47.09 28.79 6.28
CA PRO A 78 47.47 29.93 5.44
C PRO A 78 47.87 29.57 4.01
N ALA A 79 47.53 30.51 3.12
CA ALA A 79 48.09 30.68 1.79
C ALA A 79 49.12 31.82 1.81
N GLY A 80 50.05 31.78 0.86
CA GLY A 80 50.76 32.96 0.35
C GLY A 80 52.25 33.04 0.70
N ALA A 81 53.11 33.04 -0.33
CA ALA A 81 53.78 34.25 -0.82
C ALA A 81 54.89 33.88 -1.82
N ALA A 82 54.91 34.61 -2.93
CA ALA A 82 56.02 34.72 -3.85
C ALA A 82 56.98 35.81 -3.36
N ASP A 83 58.29 35.65 -3.57
CA ASP A 83 59.25 36.74 -3.80
C ASP A 83 60.57 36.16 -4.36
N GLY A 84 61.18 36.91 -5.29
CA GLY A 84 62.27 36.46 -6.17
C GLY A 84 63.69 36.50 -5.59
N PRO A 85 64.72 36.13 -6.38
CA PRO A 85 66.11 36.18 -5.95
C PRO A 85 66.86 37.43 -6.48
N PRO A 86 67.90 37.92 -5.78
CA PRO A 86 68.77 38.98 -6.27
C PRO A 86 70.02 38.46 -7.00
N ASP A 87 70.51 39.30 -7.92
CA ASP A 87 71.82 39.25 -8.58
C ASP A 87 72.99 39.56 -7.63
N THR A 88 74.16 38.98 -7.92
CA THR A 88 75.54 39.51 -7.83
C THR A 88 76.45 38.35 -8.30
N GLY A 89 77.40 38.43 -9.23
CA GLY A 89 78.25 39.50 -9.74
C GLY A 89 79.70 38.99 -9.66
N GLY A 90 80.40 38.77 -10.78
CA GLY A 90 81.84 38.45 -10.78
C GLY A 90 82.40 37.76 -12.04
N LEU A 91 83.00 38.55 -12.94
CA LEU A 91 83.98 38.19 -13.99
C LEU A 91 85.38 38.67 -13.52
N PRO A 92 86.56 38.44 -14.19
CA PRO A 92 86.89 37.91 -15.54
C PRO A 92 88.16 36.96 -15.53
N PRO A 93 89.06 36.92 -16.55
CA PRO A 93 88.97 36.37 -17.92
C PRO A 93 90.04 35.27 -18.21
N GLY A 94 89.93 34.60 -19.37
CA GLY A 94 91.02 33.83 -19.96
C GLY A 94 90.60 33.07 -21.23
N PRO A 95 91.10 33.43 -22.43
CA PRO A 95 90.79 32.75 -23.68
C PRO A 95 91.80 31.63 -23.94
N ASP A 96 91.36 30.54 -24.55
CA ASP A 96 92.17 29.82 -25.54
C ASP A 96 91.24 29.08 -26.52
N THR A 97 91.44 29.45 -27.77
CA THR A 97 90.96 28.85 -29.00
C THR A 97 91.51 27.45 -29.18
N ASP A 98 90.67 26.49 -29.60
CA ASP A 98 90.95 25.65 -30.78
C ASP A 98 89.79 24.70 -31.14
N GLY A 99 89.53 24.57 -32.44
CA GLY A 99 88.95 23.36 -33.04
C GLY A 99 87.51 23.46 -33.58
N PRO A 100 87.31 23.56 -34.91
CA PRO A 100 86.00 23.37 -35.53
C PRO A 100 85.75 21.86 -35.72
N SER A 101 84.55 21.39 -35.39
CA SER A 101 84.07 20.09 -35.86
C SER A 101 82.58 20.11 -36.10
N ALA A 102 82.23 19.95 -37.36
CA ALA A 102 80.89 19.91 -37.88
C ALA A 102 80.24 18.54 -37.66
N GLY A 103 79.01 18.55 -37.07
CA GLY A 103 77.94 17.55 -37.24
C GLY A 103 78.12 16.15 -36.62
N PRO A 104 77.02 15.44 -36.22
CA PRO A 104 75.77 15.38 -36.97
C PRO A 104 74.43 15.43 -36.16
N ALA A 105 73.39 15.96 -36.84
CA ALA A 105 71.96 15.60 -36.80
C ALA A 105 71.11 15.67 -35.48
N PRO A 106 70.09 16.55 -35.40
CA PRO A 106 69.15 16.66 -34.27
C PRO A 106 67.99 15.64 -34.28
N ARG A 107 68.11 14.53 -35.01
CA ARG A 107 67.00 13.55 -35.17
C ARG A 107 66.83 12.59 -33.98
N ARG A 108 67.90 12.26 -33.25
CA ARG A 108 67.84 11.30 -32.12
C ARG A 108 67.16 11.85 -30.86
N ARG A 109 67.25 13.16 -30.59
CA ARG A 109 66.60 13.78 -29.42
C ARG A 109 65.08 13.86 -29.57
N ARG A 110 64.58 14.15 -30.77
CA ARG A 110 63.14 14.14 -31.08
C ARG A 110 62.56 12.73 -31.01
N ALA A 111 63.29 11.71 -31.50
CA ALA A 111 62.87 10.32 -31.37
C ALA A 111 62.79 9.85 -29.91
N ARG A 112 63.75 10.23 -29.05
CA ARG A 112 63.69 9.93 -27.61
C ARG A 112 62.55 10.65 -26.89
N ALA A 113 62.30 11.92 -27.20
CA ALA A 113 61.17 12.66 -26.63
C ALA A 113 59.82 12.05 -27.05
N LEU A 114 59.69 11.62 -28.30
CA LEU A 114 58.49 10.98 -28.82
C LEU A 114 58.26 9.60 -28.17
N VAL A 115 59.33 8.81 -27.96
CA VAL A 115 59.26 7.55 -27.19
C VAL A 115 58.84 7.79 -25.75
N ILE A 116 59.38 8.82 -25.08
CA ILE A 116 58.99 9.16 -23.69
C ILE A 116 57.53 9.58 -23.62
N VAL A 117 57.05 10.40 -24.54
CA VAL A 117 55.63 10.79 -24.60
C VAL A 117 54.74 9.59 -24.88
N LEU A 118 55.14 8.68 -25.77
CA LEU A 118 54.36 7.49 -26.12
C LEU A 118 54.35 6.46 -24.98
N VAL A 119 55.45 6.33 -24.23
CA VAL A 119 55.53 5.53 -23.00
C VAL A 119 54.70 6.16 -21.89
N ALA A 120 54.75 7.49 -21.70
CA ALA A 120 53.93 8.18 -20.72
C ALA A 120 52.43 8.09 -21.06
N LEU A 121 52.08 8.18 -22.35
CA LEU A 121 50.71 7.98 -22.83
C LEU A 121 50.26 6.53 -22.59
N LEU A 122 51.12 5.54 -22.89
CA LEU A 122 50.87 4.12 -22.62
C LEU A 122 50.69 3.85 -21.13
N LEU A 123 51.54 4.43 -20.27
CA LEU A 123 51.44 4.33 -18.82
C LEU A 123 50.19 5.03 -18.29
N ALA A 124 49.81 6.18 -18.86
CA ALA A 124 48.56 6.86 -18.51
C ALA A 124 47.35 6.04 -18.92
N THR A 125 47.33 5.47 -20.13
CA THR A 125 46.25 4.55 -20.56
C THR A 125 46.24 3.26 -19.74
N ALA A 126 47.40 2.69 -19.40
CA ALA A 126 47.50 1.49 -18.57
C ALA A 126 47.05 1.78 -17.13
N ALA A 127 47.38 2.95 -16.58
CA ALA A 127 46.89 3.39 -15.28
C ALA A 127 45.38 3.67 -15.30
N THR A 128 44.85 4.23 -16.39
CA THR A 128 43.42 4.47 -16.56
C THR A 128 42.67 3.14 -16.69
N VAL A 129 43.19 2.20 -17.46
CA VAL A 129 42.64 0.83 -17.61
C VAL A 129 42.74 0.06 -16.29
N ALA A 130 43.86 0.18 -15.55
CA ALA A 130 44.02 -0.45 -14.24
C ALA A 130 43.07 0.14 -13.19
N TRP A 131 42.84 1.45 -13.21
CA TRP A 131 41.87 2.13 -12.35
C TRP A 131 40.43 1.72 -12.68
N LEU A 132 40.12 1.50 -13.97
CA LEU A 132 38.85 0.92 -14.42
C LEU A 132 38.68 -0.57 -14.06
N GLN A 133 39.77 -1.30 -13.79
CA GLN A 133 39.74 -2.74 -13.48
C GLN A 133 39.81 -3.06 -11.99
N TRP A 134 40.14 -2.10 -11.13
CA TRP A 134 40.15 -2.30 -9.69
C TRP A 134 38.91 -1.67 -9.05
N PRO A 135 37.84 -2.45 -8.85
CA PRO A 135 36.69 -1.95 -8.11
C PRO A 135 37.12 -1.54 -6.70
N PRO A 136 36.47 -0.52 -6.12
CA PRO A 136 36.72 -0.11 -4.75
C PRO A 136 36.57 -1.30 -3.78
N SER A 137 37.30 -1.25 -2.67
CA SER A 137 37.11 -2.23 -1.59
C SER A 137 35.64 -2.21 -1.14
N THR A 138 35.08 -3.33 -0.69
CA THR A 138 33.66 -3.36 -0.28
C THR A 138 33.31 -2.29 0.76
N PRO A 139 34.11 -2.05 1.82
CA PRO A 139 33.85 -0.95 2.74
C PRO A 139 33.78 0.43 2.05
N ASP A 140 34.72 0.71 1.14
CA ASP A 140 34.75 1.98 0.40
C ASP A 140 33.55 2.10 -0.54
N ALA A 141 33.19 1.01 -1.22
CA ALA A 141 32.05 0.97 -2.13
C ALA A 141 30.72 1.21 -1.39
N VAL A 142 30.57 0.64 -0.19
CA VAL A 142 29.41 0.87 0.66
C VAL A 142 29.38 2.31 1.19
N ALA A 143 30.54 2.85 1.59
CA ALA A 143 30.64 4.23 2.07
C ALA A 143 30.30 5.24 0.95
N GLU A 144 30.78 5.00 -0.26
CA GLU A 144 30.50 5.82 -1.45
C GLU A 144 29.03 5.72 -1.87
N ALA A 145 28.46 4.51 -1.90
CA ALA A 145 27.03 4.32 -2.15
C ALA A 145 26.17 5.02 -1.09
N ALA A 146 26.57 4.99 0.18
CA ALA A 146 25.90 5.72 1.24
C ALA A 146 26.05 7.25 1.09
N ALA A 147 27.20 7.73 0.64
CA ALA A 147 27.41 9.14 0.32
C ALA A 147 26.54 9.60 -0.86
N ASP A 148 26.39 8.77 -1.88
CA ASP A 148 25.44 9.00 -2.97
C ASP A 148 24.01 9.10 -2.44
N VAL A 149 23.56 8.13 -1.64
CA VAL A 149 22.21 8.11 -1.05
C VAL A 149 21.94 9.37 -0.25
N ARG A 150 22.91 9.88 0.54
CA ARG A 150 22.75 11.15 1.30
C ARG A 150 22.47 12.36 0.40
N GLY A 151 22.85 12.30 -0.88
CA GLY A 151 22.55 13.32 -1.87
C GLY A 151 21.21 13.14 -2.60
N TRP A 152 20.34 12.23 -2.13
CA TRP A 152 19.00 12.04 -2.69
C TRP A 152 17.99 12.91 -1.93
N ASP A 153 16.96 13.40 -2.65
CA ASP A 153 15.86 14.18 -2.05
C ASP A 153 14.78 13.30 -1.37
N GLY A 154 14.93 11.98 -1.47
CA GLY A 154 14.00 10.96 -0.98
C GLY A 154 14.46 9.56 -1.42
N VAL A 155 13.69 8.52 -1.11
CA VAL A 155 13.99 7.14 -1.52
C VAL A 155 12.76 6.50 -2.13
N THR A 156 12.85 5.99 -3.36
CA THR A 156 11.80 5.17 -3.96
C THR A 156 12.16 3.69 -3.86
N TYR A 157 11.28 2.92 -3.23
CA TYR A 157 11.33 1.46 -3.18
C TYR A 157 10.37 0.85 -4.20
N ARG A 158 10.89 -0.08 -5.02
CA ARG A 158 10.09 -0.92 -5.91
C ARG A 158 10.29 -2.39 -5.57
N ALA A 159 9.20 -3.11 -5.36
CA ALA A 159 9.24 -4.52 -4.99
C ALA A 159 8.01 -5.25 -5.54
N ARG A 160 8.15 -6.57 -5.67
CA ARG A 160 7.01 -7.48 -5.84
C ARG A 160 6.88 -8.34 -4.60
N LEU A 161 5.87 -8.06 -3.79
CA LEU A 161 5.61 -8.78 -2.55
C LEU A 161 4.42 -9.72 -2.71
N THR A 162 4.31 -10.72 -1.84
CA THR A 162 3.14 -11.60 -1.79
C THR A 162 2.30 -11.22 -0.57
N GLN A 163 1.09 -10.73 -0.82
CA GLN A 163 0.10 -10.52 0.23
C GLN A 163 -0.50 -11.87 0.67
N PRO A 164 -0.45 -12.21 1.98
CA PRO A 164 -1.03 -13.44 2.49
C PRO A 164 -2.51 -13.60 2.11
N GLY A 165 -2.87 -14.78 1.59
CA GLY A 165 -4.24 -15.11 1.19
C GLY A 165 -4.76 -14.44 -0.08
N THR A 166 -3.99 -13.52 -0.69
CA THR A 166 -4.45 -12.73 -1.84
C THR A 166 -3.55 -12.85 -3.07
N GLY A 167 -2.23 -12.98 -2.88
CA GLY A 167 -1.27 -13.17 -3.96
C GLY A 167 -0.33 -11.98 -4.19
N PRO A 168 0.34 -11.90 -5.36
CA PRO A 168 1.37 -10.91 -5.62
C PRO A 168 0.84 -9.48 -5.72
N VAL A 169 1.64 -8.52 -5.24
CA VAL A 169 1.41 -7.08 -5.31
C VAL A 169 2.71 -6.39 -5.70
N ASP A 170 2.64 -5.58 -6.76
CA ASP A 170 3.70 -4.69 -7.17
C ASP A 170 3.59 -3.40 -6.34
N VAL A 171 4.68 -3.05 -5.66
CA VAL A 171 4.78 -1.97 -4.68
C VAL A 171 5.73 -0.92 -5.23
N GLU A 172 5.28 0.33 -5.26
CA GLU A 172 6.14 1.49 -5.54
C GLU A 172 5.83 2.58 -4.51
N LEU A 173 6.73 2.75 -3.54
CA LEU A 173 6.59 3.71 -2.45
C LEU A 173 7.78 4.65 -2.44
N THR A 174 7.55 5.93 -2.17
CA THR A 174 8.56 6.97 -2.07
C THR A 174 8.53 7.58 -0.68
N SER A 175 9.66 7.60 0.00
CA SER A 175 9.88 8.43 1.18
C SER A 175 10.46 9.78 0.81
N ASP A 176 10.11 10.82 1.56
CA ASP A 176 10.83 12.09 1.53
C ASP A 176 11.96 12.14 2.58
N GLY A 177 12.65 13.28 2.66
CA GLY A 177 13.71 13.50 3.63
C GLY A 177 13.27 13.44 5.10
N SER A 178 11.98 13.62 5.40
CA SER A 178 11.42 13.52 6.76
C SER A 178 11.08 12.08 7.17
N GLY A 179 10.99 11.17 6.19
CA GLY A 179 10.56 9.79 6.39
C GLY A 179 9.06 9.57 6.20
N ASP A 180 8.32 10.60 5.78
CA ASP A 180 6.95 10.43 5.31
C ASP A 180 6.97 9.67 3.97
N VAL A 181 5.97 8.83 3.75
CA VAL A 181 5.91 7.89 2.63
C VAL A 181 4.62 8.07 1.85
N TYR A 182 4.70 8.03 0.53
CA TYR A 182 3.55 7.94 -0.37
C TYR A 182 3.85 7.02 -1.55
N GLY A 183 2.83 6.31 -2.02
CA GLY A 183 2.95 5.59 -3.28
C GLY A 183 1.75 4.72 -3.62
N THR A 184 2.00 3.72 -4.44
CA THR A 184 0.95 2.88 -5.02
C THR A 184 1.24 1.41 -4.86
N LEU A 185 0.15 0.65 -4.70
CA LEU A 185 0.12 -0.79 -4.66
C LEU A 185 -0.73 -1.27 -5.85
N THR A 186 -0.21 -2.19 -6.65
CA THR A 186 -0.89 -2.68 -7.86
C THR A 186 -0.90 -4.20 -7.88
N ARG A 187 -2.05 -4.80 -8.22
CA ARG A 187 -2.19 -6.25 -8.35
C ARG A 187 -2.12 -6.68 -9.81
N PRO A 188 -1.52 -7.84 -10.10
CA PRO A 188 -1.60 -8.43 -11.43
C PRO A 188 -3.05 -8.73 -11.80
N GLY A 189 -3.48 -8.33 -13.00
CA GLY A 189 -4.86 -8.52 -13.47
C GLY A 189 -5.85 -7.43 -13.02
N GLY A 190 -5.40 -6.41 -12.29
CA GLY A 190 -6.22 -5.26 -11.90
C GLY A 190 -6.36 -5.10 -10.38
N GLY A 191 -6.61 -3.87 -9.93
CA GLY A 191 -6.65 -3.51 -8.52
C GLY A 191 -5.49 -2.59 -8.16
N ARG A 192 -5.83 -1.33 -7.83
CA ARG A 192 -4.88 -0.29 -7.41
C ARG A 192 -5.28 0.27 -6.07
N ALA A 193 -4.30 0.49 -5.21
CA ALA A 193 -4.44 1.31 -4.02
C ALA A 193 -3.35 2.36 -3.95
N GLU A 194 -3.67 3.47 -3.30
CA GLU A 194 -2.70 4.46 -2.86
C GLU A 194 -2.42 4.26 -1.37
N TYR A 195 -1.17 4.38 -0.98
CA TYR A 195 -0.69 4.27 0.40
C TYR A 195 -0.02 5.57 0.80
N ALA A 196 -0.23 6.00 2.04
CA ALA A 196 0.60 7.02 2.65
C ALA A 196 0.87 6.69 4.12
N ARG A 197 2.05 7.09 4.60
CA ARG A 197 2.41 7.12 6.01
C ARG A 197 2.98 8.50 6.31
N VAL A 198 2.30 9.27 7.14
CA VAL A 198 2.65 10.68 7.40
C VAL A 198 2.69 10.87 8.90
N SER A 199 3.82 11.31 9.44
CA SER A 199 4.04 11.46 10.88
C SER A 199 3.61 10.20 11.67
N GLY A 200 3.92 9.02 11.12
CA GLY A 200 3.57 7.72 11.71
C GLY A 200 2.13 7.24 11.49
N THR A 201 1.23 8.08 10.97
CA THR A 201 -0.15 7.69 10.67
C THR A 201 -0.24 7.04 9.29
N GLU A 202 -0.71 5.80 9.25
CA GLU A 202 -0.90 5.05 8.00
C GLU A 202 -2.32 5.22 7.47
N VAL A 203 -2.40 5.42 6.15
CA VAL A 203 -3.66 5.50 5.41
C VAL A 203 -3.57 4.72 4.10
N LEU A 204 -4.68 4.13 3.69
CA LEU A 204 -4.80 3.39 2.43
C LEU A 204 -6.06 3.83 1.69
N LYS A 205 -5.99 3.97 0.37
CA LYS A 205 -7.16 4.21 -0.48
C LYS A 205 -7.16 3.23 -1.63
N GLY A 206 -7.97 2.19 -1.52
CA GLY A 206 -8.15 1.17 -2.56
C GLY A 206 -9.33 1.47 -3.48
N ALA A 207 -9.18 1.16 -4.77
CA ALA A 207 -10.32 1.01 -5.69
C ALA A 207 -11.11 -0.27 -5.37
N SER A 208 -12.30 -0.45 -5.97
CA SER A 208 -13.12 -1.65 -5.70
C SER A 208 -12.41 -2.97 -6.00
N ASP A 209 -11.62 -3.02 -7.06
CA ASP A 209 -10.88 -4.23 -7.43
C ASP A 209 -9.70 -4.52 -6.48
N TRP A 210 -9.21 -3.53 -5.73
CA TRP A 210 -8.24 -3.76 -4.66
C TRP A 210 -8.87 -4.57 -3.52
N TRP A 211 -10.11 -4.26 -3.16
CA TRP A 211 -10.78 -4.86 -2.01
C TRP A 211 -11.40 -6.23 -2.31
N ARG A 212 -11.84 -6.49 -3.55
CA ARG A 212 -12.57 -7.71 -3.92
C ARG A 212 -11.86 -9.04 -3.58
N PRO A 213 -10.54 -9.18 -3.76
CA PRO A 213 -9.85 -10.44 -3.44
C PRO A 213 -9.61 -10.67 -1.95
N GLU A 214 -9.83 -9.65 -1.10
CA GLU A 214 -9.72 -9.81 0.34
C GLU A 214 -10.82 -10.72 0.90
N LYS A 215 -10.60 -11.25 2.11
CA LYS A 215 -11.70 -11.83 2.91
C LYS A 215 -12.82 -10.79 3.06
N ASP A 216 -14.06 -11.21 2.80
CA ASP A 216 -15.26 -10.35 2.74
C ASP A 216 -15.16 -9.23 1.70
N GLY A 217 -14.41 -9.48 0.62
CA GLY A 217 -14.01 -8.48 -0.36
C GLY A 217 -15.16 -7.77 -1.08
N ALA A 218 -16.32 -8.40 -1.25
CA ALA A 218 -17.50 -7.73 -1.79
C ALA A 218 -18.02 -6.61 -0.86
N VAL A 219 -18.01 -6.87 0.45
CA VAL A 219 -18.42 -5.89 1.48
C VAL A 219 -17.37 -4.78 1.58
N LYS A 220 -16.09 -5.14 1.62
CA LYS A 220 -14.98 -4.16 1.62
C LYS A 220 -15.00 -3.29 0.37
N ALA A 221 -15.21 -3.87 -0.80
CA ALA A 221 -15.33 -3.12 -2.05
C ALA A 221 -16.52 -2.15 -2.01
N SER A 222 -17.66 -2.53 -1.45
CA SER A 222 -18.80 -1.62 -1.34
C SER A 222 -18.59 -0.51 -0.31
N ARG A 223 -17.87 -0.76 0.79
CA ARG A 223 -17.79 0.15 1.95
C ARG A 223 -16.52 1.00 1.99
N LEU A 224 -15.40 0.50 1.47
CA LEU A 224 -14.08 1.13 1.62
C LEU A 224 -13.57 1.78 0.33
N SER A 225 -14.14 1.42 -0.83
CA SER A 225 -13.65 1.92 -2.12
C SER A 225 -13.68 3.45 -2.20
N GLY A 226 -12.56 4.04 -2.61
CA GLY A 226 -12.45 5.48 -2.85
C GLY A 226 -12.26 6.34 -1.59
N TYR A 227 -12.34 5.75 -0.39
CA TYR A 227 -12.03 6.42 0.86
C TYR A 227 -10.57 6.19 1.26
N TRP A 228 -9.94 7.22 1.83
CA TRP A 228 -8.76 7.02 2.66
C TRP A 228 -9.21 6.38 3.97
N VAL A 229 -8.60 5.24 4.34
CA VAL A 229 -8.96 4.48 5.53
C VAL A 229 -7.78 4.38 6.50
N THR A 230 -8.06 4.45 7.80
CA THR A 230 -7.06 4.36 8.86
C THR A 230 -7.58 3.61 10.10
N PRO A 231 -6.75 2.85 10.84
CA PRO A 231 -5.48 2.29 10.39
C PRO A 231 -5.72 1.13 9.41
N PRO A 232 -4.94 1.00 8.31
CA PRO A 232 -5.08 -0.08 7.34
C PRO A 232 -4.31 -1.36 7.73
N ALA A 233 -3.79 -1.46 8.96
CA ALA A 233 -2.83 -2.49 9.36
C ALA A 233 -3.33 -3.93 9.09
N ALA A 234 -4.62 -4.18 9.26
CA ALA A 234 -5.25 -5.49 8.98
C ALA A 234 -5.05 -5.98 7.53
N VAL A 235 -4.79 -5.06 6.58
CA VAL A 235 -4.61 -5.37 5.15
C VAL A 235 -3.23 -4.94 4.61
N THR A 236 -2.38 -4.32 5.42
CA THR A 236 -1.07 -3.77 5.00
C THR A 236 0.12 -4.20 5.85
N ALA A 237 -0.06 -4.99 6.93
CA ALA A 237 1.06 -5.40 7.79
C ALA A 237 2.21 -6.11 7.03
N TRP A 238 1.89 -6.83 5.96
CA TRP A 238 2.87 -7.50 5.08
C TRP A 238 3.73 -6.53 4.26
N LEU A 239 3.33 -5.25 4.14
CA LEU A 239 4.03 -4.22 3.38
C LEU A 239 5.28 -3.69 4.09
N ALA A 240 5.42 -3.92 5.41
CA ALA A 240 6.46 -3.34 6.24
C ALA A 240 7.89 -3.41 5.65
N PRO A 241 8.34 -4.52 5.02
CA PRO A 241 9.67 -4.58 4.41
C PRO A 241 9.88 -3.60 3.25
N ALA A 242 8.81 -3.22 2.53
CA ALA A 242 8.86 -2.33 1.37
C ALA A 242 8.46 -0.90 1.66
N VAL A 243 8.25 -0.53 2.93
CA VAL A 243 8.12 0.88 3.31
C VAL A 243 9.53 1.49 3.36
N PRO A 244 9.87 2.42 2.46
CA PRO A 244 11.20 3.02 2.42
C PRO A 244 11.48 3.80 3.71
N PRO A 245 12.69 3.69 4.28
CA PRO A 245 13.13 4.58 5.36
C PRO A 245 13.41 5.98 4.80
N SER A 246 13.69 6.95 5.68
CA SER A 246 14.23 8.24 5.25
C SER A 246 15.61 8.07 4.60
N VAL A 247 16.06 9.06 3.83
CA VAL A 247 17.41 9.07 3.23
C VAL A 247 18.51 8.85 4.27
N THR A 248 18.40 9.54 5.41
CA THR A 248 19.34 9.37 6.54
C THR A 248 19.27 7.96 7.12
N GLY A 249 18.06 7.40 7.23
CA GLY A 249 17.84 6.02 7.66
C GLY A 249 18.51 5.02 6.71
N LEU A 250 18.29 5.14 5.40
CA LEU A 250 18.90 4.26 4.40
C LEU A 250 20.43 4.38 4.37
N ALA A 251 20.97 5.60 4.35
CA ALA A 251 22.41 5.80 4.37
C ALA A 251 23.04 5.27 5.66
N GLY A 252 22.40 5.52 6.81
CA GLY A 252 22.80 4.96 8.10
C GLY A 252 22.71 3.43 8.12
N ASP A 253 21.73 2.85 7.41
CA ASP A 253 21.56 1.41 7.30
C ASP A 253 22.69 0.72 6.52
N LEU A 254 23.26 1.40 5.53
CA LEU A 254 24.42 0.93 4.75
C LEU A 254 25.72 1.00 5.56
N THR A 255 25.91 2.07 6.33
CA THR A 255 27.15 2.30 7.09
C THR A 255 27.06 1.90 8.56
N GLY A 256 25.93 1.36 9.01
CA GLY A 256 25.63 1.03 10.41
C GLY A 256 25.22 2.24 11.25
N ALA A 257 24.20 2.08 12.11
CA ALA A 257 23.70 3.12 13.01
C ALA A 257 24.72 3.55 14.10
N GLY A 258 25.83 2.79 14.27
CA GLY A 258 26.91 3.05 15.23
C GLY A 258 28.32 2.99 14.63
N GLY A 259 28.46 3.01 13.30
CA GLY A 259 29.72 2.81 12.59
C GLY A 259 29.72 1.55 11.71
N ALA A 260 30.72 1.46 10.83
CA ALA A 260 30.81 0.42 9.79
C ALA A 260 30.60 -0.99 10.35
N PRO A 261 29.84 -1.87 9.66
CA PRO A 261 29.74 -3.28 9.98
C PRO A 261 31.13 -3.90 10.21
N PRO A 262 31.29 -4.80 11.19
CA PRO A 262 32.59 -5.34 11.58
C PRO A 262 33.25 -6.17 10.47
N ALA A 263 32.46 -6.74 9.56
CA ALA A 263 32.93 -7.42 8.36
C ALA A 263 31.84 -7.43 7.29
N TYR A 264 32.24 -7.23 6.05
CA TYR A 264 31.39 -7.45 4.88
C TYR A 264 31.77 -8.77 4.20
N ALA A 265 30.77 -9.47 3.66
CA ALA A 265 30.93 -10.61 2.80
C ALA A 265 30.48 -10.28 1.38
N GLU A 266 31.12 -10.91 0.40
CA GLU A 266 30.83 -10.76 -1.02
C GLU A 266 30.42 -12.13 -1.59
N PRO A 267 29.15 -12.52 -1.44
CA PRO A 267 28.71 -13.84 -1.86
C PRO A 267 28.69 -14.02 -3.39
N GLY A 268 28.82 -12.94 -4.16
CA GLY A 268 28.94 -12.98 -5.62
C GLY A 268 28.34 -11.77 -6.31
N GLU A 269 27.91 -11.99 -7.55
CA GLU A 269 27.29 -10.98 -8.40
C GLU A 269 25.80 -11.28 -8.62
N ARG A 270 25.01 -10.23 -8.82
CA ARG A 270 23.58 -10.30 -9.11
C ARG A 270 23.18 -9.19 -10.05
N GLU A 271 22.52 -9.54 -11.14
CA GLU A 271 21.95 -8.57 -12.07
C GLU A 271 20.65 -7.98 -11.51
N ILE A 272 20.55 -6.66 -11.57
CA ILE A 272 19.40 -5.89 -11.11
C ILE A 272 18.94 -4.99 -12.25
N ASP A 273 17.76 -5.27 -12.80
CA ASP A 273 17.12 -4.51 -13.88
C ASP A 273 18.04 -4.30 -15.11
N GLY A 274 18.82 -5.32 -15.47
CA GLY A 274 19.79 -5.25 -16.58
C GLY A 274 21.17 -4.73 -16.20
N ALA A 275 21.36 -4.24 -14.97
CA ALA A 275 22.64 -3.73 -14.50
C ALA A 275 23.41 -4.80 -13.70
N PRO A 276 24.71 -5.03 -13.99
CA PRO A 276 25.53 -5.92 -13.20
C PRO A 276 25.74 -5.34 -11.80
N GLY A 277 25.47 -6.15 -10.78
CA GLY A 277 25.58 -5.77 -9.39
C GLY A 277 26.49 -6.67 -8.57
N ARG A 278 27.23 -6.09 -7.64
CA ARG A 278 28.01 -6.78 -6.61
C ARG A 278 27.12 -6.97 -5.38
N VAL A 279 26.96 -8.21 -4.94
CA VAL A 279 26.22 -8.51 -3.70
C VAL A 279 27.15 -8.29 -2.51
N VAL A 280 26.67 -7.52 -1.54
CA VAL A 280 27.38 -7.23 -0.29
C VAL A 280 26.46 -7.61 0.86
N SER A 281 26.95 -8.42 1.81
CA SER A 281 26.16 -8.86 2.95
C SER A 281 26.91 -8.74 4.28
N TRP A 282 26.14 -8.62 5.36
CA TRP A 282 26.61 -8.59 6.75
C TRP A 282 25.49 -9.16 7.64
N PRO A 283 25.72 -9.42 8.95
CA PRO A 283 24.71 -10.07 9.79
C PRO A 283 23.33 -9.41 9.70
N GLY A 284 22.36 -10.15 9.16
CA GLY A 284 20.97 -9.72 9.02
C GLY A 284 20.67 -8.80 7.83
N ARG A 285 21.62 -8.52 6.93
CA ARG A 285 21.41 -7.62 5.78
C ARG A 285 22.19 -8.04 4.54
N GLU A 286 21.60 -7.74 3.40
CA GLU A 286 22.23 -7.90 2.10
C GLU A 286 21.78 -6.75 1.19
N ILE A 287 22.70 -6.24 0.39
CA ILE A 287 22.46 -5.19 -0.60
C ILE A 287 23.13 -5.59 -1.91
N VAL A 288 22.72 -4.92 -2.98
CA VAL A 288 23.38 -5.01 -4.28
C VAL A 288 23.84 -3.62 -4.70
N LEU A 289 25.14 -3.49 -4.98
CA LEU A 289 25.77 -2.26 -5.48
C LEU A 289 26.08 -2.40 -6.96
N SER A 290 26.10 -1.31 -7.74
CA SER A 290 26.53 -1.37 -9.13
C SER A 290 28.00 -1.79 -9.26
N GLY A 291 28.31 -2.65 -10.24
CA GLY A 291 29.66 -3.19 -10.46
C GLY A 291 30.66 -2.24 -11.16
N GLY A 292 30.37 -0.93 -11.21
CA GLY A 292 31.20 0.09 -11.86
C GLY A 292 32.18 0.80 -10.93
N PRO A 293 33.02 1.71 -11.44
CA PRO A 293 33.96 2.50 -10.64
C PRO A 293 33.26 3.47 -9.67
N GLU A 294 32.00 3.80 -9.95
CA GLU A 294 31.12 4.56 -9.06
C GLU A 294 30.02 3.61 -8.52
N PRO A 295 30.24 2.97 -7.36
CA PRO A 295 29.25 2.09 -6.76
C PRO A 295 28.03 2.88 -6.27
N ARG A 296 26.86 2.52 -6.78
CA ARG A 296 25.54 3.04 -6.40
C ARG A 296 24.70 1.92 -5.82
N LEU A 297 23.82 2.24 -4.88
CA LEU A 297 22.85 1.27 -4.37
C LEU A 297 21.83 0.91 -5.47
N LEU A 298 21.66 -0.39 -5.73
CA LEU A 298 20.66 -0.91 -6.68
C LEU A 298 19.49 -1.59 -5.97
N SER A 299 19.76 -2.38 -4.93
CA SER A 299 18.75 -3.16 -4.21
C SER A 299 19.12 -3.37 -2.75
N VAL A 300 18.10 -3.47 -1.89
CA VAL A 300 18.19 -3.87 -0.49
C VAL A 300 17.41 -5.16 -0.32
N VAL A 301 18.03 -6.19 0.27
CA VAL A 301 17.36 -7.46 0.58
C VAL A 301 17.02 -7.46 2.07
N PRO A 302 15.72 -7.36 2.43
CA PRO A 302 15.31 -7.43 3.83
C PRO A 302 15.70 -8.75 4.47
N ALA A 303 15.97 -8.73 5.78
CA ALA A 303 16.26 -9.94 6.54
C ALA A 303 15.11 -10.96 6.39
N GLY A 304 15.43 -12.20 6.00
CA GLY A 304 14.43 -13.25 5.81
C GLY A 304 13.53 -13.08 4.58
N SER A 305 13.86 -12.17 3.66
CA SER A 305 13.15 -12.04 2.37
C SER A 305 13.28 -13.33 1.56
N PRO A 306 12.16 -13.91 1.07
CA PRO A 306 12.20 -15.04 0.16
C PRO A 306 12.58 -14.63 -1.28
N ASP A 307 12.51 -13.34 -1.61
CA ASP A 307 12.98 -12.81 -2.89
C ASP A 307 14.46 -12.46 -2.78
N PRO A 308 15.35 -13.23 -3.44
CA PRO A 308 16.78 -12.94 -3.43
C PRO A 308 17.11 -11.67 -4.20
N THR A 309 16.27 -11.21 -5.13
CA THR A 309 16.56 -9.97 -5.85
C THR A 309 16.36 -8.73 -4.98
N GLY A 310 15.53 -8.84 -3.93
CA GLY A 310 15.28 -7.77 -2.96
C GLY A 310 14.47 -6.60 -3.52
N ILE A 311 14.43 -5.53 -2.73
CA ILE A 311 13.69 -4.30 -2.97
C ILE A 311 14.60 -3.31 -3.70
N ARG A 312 14.21 -2.91 -4.90
CA ARG A 312 14.95 -1.91 -5.68
C ARG A 312 14.88 -0.58 -4.96
N ALA A 313 16.03 0.05 -4.75
CA ALA A 313 16.13 1.38 -4.17
C ALA A 313 16.63 2.35 -5.23
N ALA A 314 15.92 3.46 -5.42
CA ALA A 314 16.27 4.45 -6.43
C ALA A 314 16.01 5.88 -5.94
N ARG A 315 16.67 6.84 -6.60
CA ARG A 315 16.29 8.25 -6.51
C ARG A 315 14.83 8.43 -6.94
N PRO A 316 14.05 9.28 -6.26
CA PRO A 316 12.68 9.57 -6.65
C PRO A 316 12.59 10.16 -8.06
N ALA A 317 11.54 9.80 -8.78
CA ALA A 317 11.20 10.47 -10.03
C ALA A 317 10.83 11.95 -9.78
N PRO A 318 11.00 12.85 -10.77
CA PRO A 318 10.60 14.25 -10.62
C PRO A 318 9.16 14.38 -10.14
N GLY A 319 8.94 15.16 -9.07
CA GLY A 319 7.62 15.39 -8.48
C GLY A 319 7.09 14.30 -7.54
N ALA A 320 7.77 13.15 -7.43
CA ALA A 320 7.36 12.07 -6.51
C ALA A 320 7.41 12.52 -5.04
N VAL A 321 8.47 13.24 -4.65
CA VAL A 321 8.59 13.84 -3.30
C VAL A 321 7.50 14.89 -3.06
N GLY A 322 7.14 15.68 -4.07
CA GLY A 322 6.00 16.62 -3.98
C GLY A 322 4.66 15.90 -3.77
N ALA A 323 4.51 14.66 -4.26
CA ALA A 323 3.34 13.85 -3.96
C ALA A 323 3.31 13.38 -2.50
N VAL A 324 4.46 13.13 -1.86
CA VAL A 324 4.57 12.86 -0.42
C VAL A 324 4.11 14.07 0.39
N GLY A 325 4.50 15.29 0.00
CA GLY A 325 4.10 16.52 0.68
C GLY A 325 2.58 16.80 0.73
N ARG A 326 1.78 16.12 -0.12
CA ARG A 326 0.31 16.12 -0.06
C ARG A 326 -0.26 15.07 0.92
N GLY A 327 0.62 14.37 1.63
CA GLY A 327 0.30 13.34 2.61
C GLY A 327 -0.61 13.84 3.73
N PRO A 328 -0.35 15.01 4.35
CA PRO A 328 -1.19 15.54 5.41
C PRO A 328 -2.67 15.65 5.03
N ASP A 329 -2.99 16.13 3.81
CA ASP A 329 -4.37 16.24 3.32
C ASP A 329 -5.08 14.88 3.28
N ARG A 330 -4.35 13.82 2.90
CA ARG A 330 -4.88 12.45 2.84
C ARG A 330 -5.15 11.87 4.21
N VAL A 331 -4.30 12.21 5.19
CA VAL A 331 -4.50 11.83 6.59
C VAL A 331 -5.69 12.56 7.19
N SER A 332 -5.86 13.87 6.91
CA SER A 332 -7.02 14.61 7.37
C SER A 332 -8.34 14.11 6.77
N ASP A 333 -8.31 13.62 5.52
CA ASP A 333 -9.47 13.04 4.84
C ASP A 333 -9.77 11.57 5.25
N ALA A 334 -8.89 10.96 6.03
CA ALA A 334 -8.98 9.55 6.37
C ALA A 334 -10.13 9.25 7.34
N ARG A 335 -10.80 8.12 7.11
CA ARG A 335 -11.89 7.62 7.94
C ARG A 335 -11.49 6.32 8.61
N SER A 336 -12.07 6.04 9.78
CA SER A 336 -11.80 4.79 10.49
C SER A 336 -12.18 3.58 9.63
N TYR A 337 -11.24 2.65 9.44
CA TYR A 337 -11.44 1.41 8.67
C TYR A 337 -12.64 0.61 9.21
N ASP A 338 -12.66 0.39 10.53
CA ASP A 338 -13.74 -0.35 11.19
C ASP A 338 -15.06 0.40 11.15
N SER A 339 -15.02 1.73 11.27
CA SER A 339 -16.24 2.54 11.19
C SER A 339 -16.89 2.44 9.81
N LEU A 340 -16.12 2.47 8.73
CA LEU A 340 -16.72 2.28 7.39
C LEU A 340 -17.19 0.85 7.18
N LEU A 341 -16.44 -0.14 7.67
CA LEU A 341 -16.75 -1.55 7.44
C LEU A 341 -17.97 -2.03 8.23
N TYR A 342 -18.14 -1.55 9.47
CA TYR A 342 -19.14 -2.06 10.40
C TYR A 342 -20.21 -1.04 10.81
N ALA A 343 -20.17 0.21 10.30
CA ALA A 343 -21.26 1.15 10.56
C ALA A 343 -22.59 0.57 10.06
N PRO A 344 -23.64 0.55 10.89
CA PRO A 344 -24.98 0.28 10.39
C PRO A 344 -25.38 1.40 9.43
N GLY A 345 -26.19 1.06 8.42
CA GLY A 345 -26.86 2.08 7.63
C GLY A 345 -27.78 2.91 8.52
N ALA A 346 -27.78 4.23 8.38
CA ALA A 346 -28.71 5.10 9.11
C ALA A 346 -30.04 5.11 8.36
N VAL A 347 -30.98 4.27 8.81
CA VAL A 347 -32.31 4.13 8.20
C VAL A 347 -33.37 4.60 9.17
N ASP A 348 -34.11 5.62 8.75
CA ASP A 348 -35.21 6.18 9.51
C ASP A 348 -36.54 5.91 8.79
N PRO A 349 -37.57 5.45 9.52
CA PRO A 349 -38.92 5.41 8.98
C PRO A 349 -39.53 6.82 8.98
N VAL A 350 -39.92 7.29 7.80
CA VAL A 350 -40.80 8.43 7.64
C VAL A 350 -42.23 7.90 7.62
N THR A 351 -42.85 7.85 8.79
CA THR A 351 -44.28 7.61 8.89
C THR A 351 -45.01 8.93 8.63
N ARG A 352 -45.76 8.99 7.53
CA ARG A 352 -46.86 9.96 7.45
C ARG A 352 -47.89 9.54 8.50
N GLN A 353 -48.48 10.52 9.18
CA GLN A 353 -49.61 10.28 10.08
C GLN A 353 -50.70 9.58 9.27
N LEU A 354 -50.92 8.28 9.51
CA LEU A 354 -51.92 7.53 8.76
C LEU A 354 -53.30 7.82 9.34
N PRO A 355 -54.34 7.89 8.49
CA PRO A 355 -55.70 8.10 8.95
C PRO A 355 -56.18 6.92 9.80
N ASP A 356 -57.12 7.20 10.71
CA ASP A 356 -57.87 6.19 11.46
C ASP A 356 -58.35 5.07 10.51
N CYS A 357 -58.08 3.81 10.85
CA CYS A 357 -58.45 2.68 10.00
C CYS A 357 -59.80 2.06 10.43
N PHE A 358 -60.75 2.03 9.49
CA PHE A 358 -62.12 1.53 9.71
C PHE A 358 -62.46 0.24 8.96
N THR A 359 -61.44 -0.51 8.52
CA THR A 359 -61.61 -1.78 7.80
C THR A 359 -61.04 -2.95 8.59
N PRO A 360 -61.52 -4.19 8.37
CA PRO A 360 -60.96 -5.38 9.04
C PRO A 360 -59.46 -5.58 8.79
N GLN A 361 -58.94 -5.09 7.66
CA GLN A 361 -57.52 -5.06 7.32
C GLN A 361 -57.08 -3.61 7.08
N CYS A 362 -56.00 -3.20 7.71
CA CYS A 362 -55.50 -1.83 7.69
C CYS A 362 -54.17 -1.73 6.94
N PRO A 363 -54.13 -1.18 5.71
CA PRO A 363 -52.89 -0.92 5.02
C PRO A 363 -52.14 0.24 5.69
N THR A 364 -50.85 0.05 5.88
CA THR A 364 -49.94 0.97 6.58
C THR A 364 -48.78 1.29 5.65
N PRO A 365 -48.92 2.25 4.72
CA PRO A 365 -47.82 2.70 3.90
C PRO A 365 -46.84 3.53 4.73
N PHE A 366 -45.56 3.27 4.56
CA PHE A 366 -44.47 4.03 5.18
C PHE A 366 -43.32 4.18 4.21
N GLU A 367 -42.47 5.16 4.45
CA GLU A 367 -41.27 5.37 3.64
C GLU A 367 -40.05 5.12 4.52
N LEU A 368 -39.05 4.44 3.98
CA LEU A 368 -37.74 4.35 4.62
C LEU A 368 -36.76 5.27 3.89
N VAL A 369 -36.02 6.04 4.67
CA VAL A 369 -34.97 6.94 4.18
C VAL A 369 -33.64 6.44 4.72
N ASN A 370 -32.71 6.12 3.83
CA ASN A 370 -31.34 5.84 4.21
C ASN A 370 -30.52 7.14 4.15
N SER A 371 -30.37 7.80 5.30
CA SER A 371 -29.53 9.00 5.46
C SER A 371 -28.03 8.64 5.56
N GLY A 372 -27.72 7.34 5.66
CA GLY A 372 -26.36 6.82 5.72
C GLY A 372 -25.62 6.90 4.39
N GLY A 373 -24.29 6.94 4.48
CA GLY A 373 -23.39 6.93 3.32
C GLY A 373 -23.21 5.56 2.67
N PHE A 374 -23.93 4.53 3.12
CA PHE A 374 -23.78 3.14 2.67
C PHE A 374 -25.13 2.48 2.42
N GLU A 375 -25.14 1.42 1.61
CA GLU A 375 -26.32 0.58 1.47
C GLU A 375 -26.72 0.00 2.84
N ALA A 376 -28.00 0.15 3.18
CA ALA A 376 -28.59 -0.42 4.38
C ALA A 376 -29.43 -1.65 4.04
N ARG A 377 -29.35 -2.67 4.90
CA ARG A 377 -30.19 -3.87 4.85
C ARG A 377 -30.79 -4.11 6.22
N GLY A 378 -32.00 -4.64 6.23
CA GLY A 378 -32.67 -4.95 7.47
C GLY A 378 -34.09 -5.40 7.24
N THR A 379 -34.83 -5.47 8.33
CA THR A 379 -36.27 -5.74 8.32
C THR A 379 -36.98 -4.57 8.98
N ALA A 380 -37.97 -4.01 8.28
CA ALA A 380 -38.92 -3.07 8.89
C ALA A 380 -40.04 -3.88 9.53
N VAL A 381 -40.25 -3.66 10.82
CA VAL A 381 -41.24 -4.39 11.64
C VAL A 381 -42.34 -3.44 12.05
N LEU A 382 -43.58 -3.78 11.69
CA LEU A 382 -44.77 -3.07 12.14
C LEU A 382 -45.17 -3.59 13.53
N VAL A 383 -45.09 -2.73 14.53
CA VAL A 383 -45.54 -3.00 15.89
C VAL A 383 -46.83 -2.25 16.12
N VAL A 384 -47.89 -2.97 16.49
CA VAL A 384 -49.24 -2.46 16.78
C VAL A 384 -49.56 -2.78 18.24
N ASP A 385 -49.84 -1.75 19.04
CA ASP A 385 -50.12 -1.87 20.49
C ASP A 385 -49.09 -2.75 21.22
N GLY A 386 -47.82 -2.56 20.88
CA GLY A 386 -46.69 -3.29 21.46
C GLY A 386 -46.46 -4.70 20.88
N THR A 387 -47.31 -5.19 19.97
CA THR A 387 -47.21 -6.52 19.37
C THR A 387 -46.75 -6.45 17.91
N GLU A 388 -45.82 -7.31 17.52
CA GLU A 388 -45.42 -7.44 16.11
C GLU A 388 -46.59 -7.95 15.27
N SER A 389 -46.96 -7.18 14.23
CA SER A 389 -48.07 -7.49 13.33
C SER A 389 -47.64 -7.80 11.91
N GLY A 390 -46.42 -7.38 11.51
CA GLY A 390 -45.90 -7.64 10.18
C GLY A 390 -44.44 -7.25 10.05
N ARG A 391 -43.77 -7.81 9.02
CA ARG A 391 -42.37 -7.56 8.72
C ARG A 391 -42.14 -7.50 7.21
N VAL A 392 -41.28 -6.60 6.76
CA VAL A 392 -40.86 -6.51 5.36
C VAL A 392 -39.34 -6.31 5.28
N PRO A 393 -38.61 -7.17 4.55
CA PRO A 393 -37.19 -6.97 4.34
C PRO A 393 -36.96 -5.77 3.41
N PHE A 394 -35.87 -5.03 3.64
CA PHE A 394 -35.49 -3.92 2.77
C PHE A 394 -34.01 -3.97 2.39
N ARG A 395 -33.73 -3.33 1.26
CA ARG A 395 -32.39 -2.96 0.80
C ARG A 395 -32.48 -1.56 0.22
N LEU A 396 -31.69 -0.64 0.77
CA LEU A 396 -31.70 0.78 0.40
C LEU A 396 -30.28 1.21 0.10
N ALA A 397 -30.01 1.70 -1.12
CA ALA A 397 -28.74 2.33 -1.44
C ALA A 397 -28.49 3.58 -0.55
N ALA A 398 -27.25 4.06 -0.50
CA ALA A 398 -26.91 5.31 0.21
C ALA A 398 -27.76 6.47 -0.33
N GLY A 399 -28.37 7.27 0.57
CA GLY A 399 -29.24 8.38 0.21
C GLY A 399 -30.60 7.97 -0.40
N ALA A 400 -30.89 6.66 -0.53
CA ALA A 400 -32.11 6.21 -1.17
C ALA A 400 -33.35 6.39 -0.28
N ARG A 401 -34.48 6.60 -0.94
CA ARG A 401 -35.81 6.70 -0.34
C ARG A 401 -36.73 5.69 -1.03
N ARG A 402 -37.46 4.87 -0.27
CA ARG A 402 -38.36 3.86 -0.85
C ARG A 402 -39.61 3.67 0.00
N GLY A 403 -40.75 3.62 -0.66
CA GLY A 403 -42.04 3.29 -0.06
C GLY A 403 -42.19 1.79 0.17
N PHE A 404 -42.80 1.43 1.29
CA PHE A 404 -43.17 0.09 1.69
C PHE A 404 -44.61 0.11 2.20
N GLU A 405 -45.25 -1.06 2.19
CA GLU A 405 -46.58 -1.23 2.75
C GLU A 405 -46.60 -2.50 3.58
N LEU A 406 -47.09 -2.37 4.81
CA LEU A 406 -47.46 -3.50 5.66
C LEU A 406 -48.95 -3.39 5.96
N SER A 407 -49.57 -4.47 6.40
CA SER A 407 -50.96 -4.43 6.85
C SER A 407 -51.14 -5.22 8.13
N PHE A 408 -52.11 -4.80 8.95
CA PHE A 408 -52.48 -5.50 10.17
C PHE A 408 -54.00 -5.70 10.23
N ALA A 409 -54.42 -6.73 10.97
CA ALA A 409 -55.83 -7.02 11.18
C ALA A 409 -56.38 -6.15 12.32
N ASN A 410 -57.43 -5.38 12.04
CA ASN A 410 -58.15 -4.62 13.06
C ASN A 410 -59.12 -5.54 13.82
N ARG A 411 -58.62 -6.17 14.88
CA ARG A 411 -59.41 -7.10 15.69
C ARG A 411 -60.61 -6.46 16.37
N ALA A 412 -60.58 -5.16 16.63
CA ALA A 412 -61.71 -4.49 17.26
C ALA A 412 -62.91 -4.37 16.32
N ILE A 413 -62.68 -4.09 15.03
CA ILE A 413 -63.73 -4.14 14.01
C ILE A 413 -64.21 -5.57 13.79
N GLN A 414 -63.32 -6.56 13.80
CA GLN A 414 -63.71 -7.97 13.76
C GLN A 414 -64.57 -8.38 14.98
N GLN A 415 -64.47 -7.65 16.08
CA GLN A 415 -65.25 -7.83 17.31
C GLN A 415 -66.45 -6.87 17.42
N GLY A 416 -66.79 -6.14 16.35
CA GLY A 416 -67.96 -5.26 16.29
C GLY A 416 -67.82 -3.94 17.04
N ARG A 417 -66.59 -3.42 17.22
CA ARG A 417 -66.32 -2.10 17.81
C ARG A 417 -66.04 -1.06 16.72
N ASP A 418 -66.52 0.17 16.92
CA ASP A 418 -66.53 1.23 15.89
C ASP A 418 -65.23 2.06 15.81
N ARG A 419 -64.34 2.00 16.82
CA ARG A 419 -63.12 2.83 16.84
C ARG A 419 -62.02 2.25 17.73
N VAL A 420 -60.78 2.26 17.23
CA VAL A 420 -59.57 2.09 18.06
C VAL A 420 -58.50 3.05 17.57
N ASP A 421 -57.99 3.89 18.48
CA ASP A 421 -56.72 4.58 18.32
C ASP A 421 -55.62 3.53 18.40
N VAL A 422 -55.18 3.04 17.23
CA VAL A 422 -54.13 2.02 17.17
C VAL A 422 -52.79 2.72 17.17
N SER A 423 -52.01 2.51 18.23
CA SER A 423 -50.64 3.00 18.28
C SER A 423 -49.75 2.06 17.45
N TYR A 424 -49.11 2.58 16.41
CA TYR A 424 -48.16 1.80 15.63
C TYR A 424 -46.81 2.50 15.51
N ARG A 425 -45.74 1.72 15.43
CA ARG A 425 -44.39 2.20 15.12
C ARG A 425 -43.69 1.24 14.20
N ILE A 426 -42.84 1.78 13.32
CA ILE A 426 -41.90 0.99 12.53
C ILE A 426 -40.60 0.87 13.32
N ARG A 427 -40.22 -0.36 13.68
CA ARG A 427 -38.89 -0.66 14.21
C ARG A 427 -38.01 -1.14 13.06
N ILE A 428 -36.77 -0.68 13.02
CA ILE A 428 -35.75 -1.16 12.08
C ILE A 428 -34.87 -2.16 12.81
N ASP A 429 -34.86 -3.39 12.32
CA ASP A 429 -33.94 -4.43 12.78
C ASP A 429 -32.81 -4.51 11.72
N PRO A 430 -31.66 -3.82 11.92
CA PRO A 430 -30.59 -3.80 10.94
C PRO A 430 -29.94 -5.18 10.82
N LEU A 431 -29.58 -5.55 9.60
CA LEU A 431 -28.71 -6.69 9.33
C LEU A 431 -27.29 -6.17 9.12
N PRO A 432 -26.25 -6.90 9.61
CA PRO A 432 -24.85 -6.51 9.44
C PRO A 432 -24.42 -6.38 7.96
#